data_AF-A0A928INX3-F1
#
_entry.id   AF-A0A928INX3-F1
#
_cell.length_a   1.000
_cell.length_b   1.000
_cell.length_c   1.000
_cell.angle_alpha   90.00
_cell.angle_beta   90.00
_cell.angle_gamma   90.00
#
_symmetry.space_group_name_H-M   'P 1'
#
loop_
_entity.id
_entity.type
_entity.pdbx_description
1 polymer ?
#
loop_
_entity_poly.entity_id
_entity_poly.type
_entity_poly.pdbx_seq_one_letter_code
_entity_poly.pdbx_strand_id
1 'polypeptide(L)'
;MIKKRKIKERNGIRKTIFVLLMLSIVCFYLCGQYYFKWNWITETVVTIVTIISAVAFWLEYRENKLLNEAQFITELNQQFVSNEKMYTIEWELEKFYNKHRNGELSEEDITNFKKKFNIEQKSRQHLVNYLVHLEGIAALVKNKVIQIRTIDDLMSYRYFIAVNNPAVQELELNEYPEYYKGCFDIYDDWVKILLEQDITPPMHESFKLK
;
A
#
# COMPACT_ATOMS: atom_id res chain seq x y z
N MET A 1 -25.61 31.86 -25.15
CA MET A 1 -25.18 30.60 -25.81
C MET A 1 -24.12 30.79 -26.91
N ILE A 2 -24.19 31.85 -27.74
CA ILE A 2 -23.30 32.06 -28.90
C ILE A 2 -21.80 32.27 -28.53
N LYS A 3 -21.50 32.89 -27.40
CA LYS A 3 -20.12 33.16 -26.95
C LYS A 3 -19.33 31.88 -26.60
N LYS A 4 -20.00 30.84 -26.08
CA LYS A 4 -19.38 29.54 -25.75
C LYS A 4 -19.04 28.71 -27.02
N ARG A 5 -19.81 28.84 -28.11
CA ARG A 5 -19.53 28.19 -29.40
C ARG A 5 -18.26 28.73 -30.07
N LYS A 6 -18.11 30.06 -30.14
CA LYS A 6 -16.93 30.71 -30.75
C LYS A 6 -15.61 30.40 -30.03
N ILE A 7 -15.63 30.22 -28.70
CA ILE A 7 -14.45 29.85 -27.91
C ILE A 7 -14.05 28.39 -28.17
N LYS A 8 -15.02 27.48 -28.33
CA LYS A 8 -14.78 26.06 -28.64
C LYS A 8 -14.18 25.87 -30.03
N GLU A 9 -14.66 26.61 -31.04
CA GLU A 9 -14.10 26.59 -32.40
C GLU A 9 -12.68 27.16 -32.48
N ARG A 10 -12.41 28.28 -31.78
CA ARG A 10 -11.07 28.91 -31.75
C ARG A 10 -10.01 27.99 -31.12
N ASN A 11 -10.40 27.19 -30.12
CA ASN A 11 -9.51 26.18 -29.51
C ASN A 11 -9.32 24.96 -30.41
N GLY A 12 -10.32 24.59 -31.23
CA GLY A 12 -10.17 23.56 -32.26
C GLY A 12 -9.18 23.97 -33.35
N ILE A 13 -9.32 25.18 -33.88
CA ILE A 13 -8.43 25.72 -34.94
C ILE A 13 -6.98 25.80 -34.47
N ARG A 14 -6.72 26.21 -33.22
CA ARG A 14 -5.36 26.24 -32.65
C ARG A 14 -4.73 24.85 -32.55
N LYS A 15 -5.52 23.82 -32.20
CA LYS A 15 -5.06 22.43 -32.19
C LYS A 15 -4.75 21.94 -33.61
N THR A 16 -5.60 22.26 -34.59
CA THR A 16 -5.37 21.88 -36.00
C THR A 16 -4.12 22.55 -36.58
N ILE A 17 -3.91 23.84 -36.31
CA ILE A 17 -2.72 24.57 -36.75
C ILE A 17 -1.45 23.98 -36.12
N PHE A 18 -1.49 23.64 -34.84
CA PHE A 18 -0.36 23.02 -34.15
C PHE A 18 -0.01 21.64 -34.73
N VAL A 19 -1.00 20.81 -35.04
CA VAL A 19 -0.80 19.50 -35.69
C VAL A 19 -0.23 19.66 -37.10
N LEU A 20 -0.73 20.61 -37.89
CA LEU A 20 -0.20 20.91 -39.23
C LEU A 20 1.25 21.39 -39.19
N LEU A 21 1.61 22.20 -38.19
CA LEU A 21 2.99 22.66 -37.96
C LEU A 21 3.92 21.50 -37.59
N MET A 22 3.48 20.57 -36.74
CA MET A 22 4.26 19.38 -36.41
C MET A 22 4.46 18.49 -37.65
N LEU A 23 3.41 18.28 -38.44
CA LEU A 23 3.49 17.49 -39.68
C LEU A 23 4.43 18.14 -40.71
N SER A 24 4.42 19.47 -40.84
CA SER A 24 5.32 20.16 -41.79
C SER A 24 6.78 20.05 -41.38
N ILE A 25 7.09 20.11 -40.08
CA ILE A 25 8.45 19.89 -39.55
C ILE A 25 8.93 18.47 -39.83
N VAL A 26 8.06 17.46 -39.63
CA VAL A 26 8.39 16.05 -39.92
C VAL A 26 8.62 15.84 -41.42
N CYS A 27 7.77 16.38 -42.29
CA CYS A 27 7.94 16.30 -43.74
C CYS A 27 9.22 17.00 -44.21
N PHE A 28 9.55 18.17 -43.66
CA PHE A 28 10.78 18.88 -43.99
C PHE A 28 12.02 18.07 -43.60
N TYR A 29 12.00 17.44 -42.42
CA TYR A 29 13.07 16.55 -41.98
C TYR A 29 13.24 15.34 -42.91
N LEU A 30 12.15 14.65 -43.27
CA LEU A 30 12.18 13.49 -44.17
C LEU A 30 12.64 13.85 -45.59
N CYS A 31 12.17 14.97 -46.15
CA CYS A 31 12.65 15.47 -47.44
C CYS A 31 14.13 15.84 -47.38
N GLY A 32 14.58 16.49 -46.31
CA GLY A 32 16.00 16.79 -46.07
C GLY A 32 16.87 15.53 -46.08
N GLN A 33 16.39 14.44 -45.47
CA GLN A 33 17.11 13.15 -45.52
C GLN A 33 17.24 12.58 -46.91
N TYR A 34 16.13 12.57 -47.66
CA TYR A 34 16.10 12.01 -49.01
C TYR A 34 17.05 12.74 -49.97
N TYR A 35 17.08 14.07 -49.91
CA TYR A 35 17.86 14.87 -50.86
C TYR A 35 19.31 15.10 -50.45
N PHE A 36 19.59 15.27 -49.15
CA PHE A 36 20.88 15.78 -48.68
C PHE A 36 21.76 14.73 -47.97
N LYS A 37 21.24 13.54 -47.63
CA LYS A 37 22.00 12.43 -46.98
C LYS A 37 22.81 12.88 -45.74
N TRP A 38 22.18 13.62 -44.84
CA TRP A 38 22.80 14.18 -43.63
C TRP A 38 22.88 13.16 -42.49
N ASN A 39 23.61 12.07 -42.70
CA ASN A 39 23.70 10.94 -41.77
C ASN A 39 24.16 11.35 -40.35
N TRP A 40 25.11 12.28 -40.25
CA TRP A 40 25.61 12.75 -38.95
C TRP A 40 24.58 13.57 -38.16
N ILE A 41 23.70 14.32 -38.85
CA ILE A 41 22.62 15.09 -38.20
C ILE A 41 21.49 14.16 -37.77
N THR A 42 21.13 13.15 -38.58
CA THR A 42 20.11 12.17 -38.17
C THR A 42 20.50 11.41 -36.94
N GLU A 43 21.74 10.91 -36.88
CA GLU A 43 22.21 10.12 -35.76
C GLU A 43 22.22 10.96 -34.48
N THR A 44 22.63 12.22 -34.58
CA THR A 44 22.62 13.17 -33.46
C THR A 44 21.20 13.45 -32.99
N VAL A 45 20.27 13.76 -33.90
CA VAL A 45 18.86 14.05 -33.56
C VAL A 45 18.17 12.84 -32.96
N VAL A 46 18.35 11.65 -33.54
CA VAL A 46 17.80 10.39 -33.02
C VAL A 46 18.35 10.13 -31.63
N THR A 47 19.66 10.28 -31.41
CA THR A 47 20.28 10.10 -30.09
C THR A 47 19.68 11.04 -29.06
N ILE A 48 19.52 12.33 -29.40
CA ILE A 48 18.89 13.31 -28.50
C ILE A 48 17.45 12.92 -28.19
N VAL A 49 16.66 12.55 -29.19
CA VAL A 49 15.27 12.12 -29.00
C VAL A 49 15.20 10.89 -28.11
N THR A 50 16.05 9.89 -28.32
CA THR A 50 16.11 8.68 -27.48
C THR A 50 16.43 9.03 -26.02
N ILE A 51 17.38 9.93 -25.76
CA ILE A 51 17.72 10.38 -24.40
C ILE A 51 16.51 11.08 -23.76
N ILE A 52 15.86 12.00 -24.48
CA ILE A 52 14.68 12.70 -23.97
C ILE A 52 13.55 11.72 -23.68
N SER A 53 13.30 10.75 -24.58
CA SER A 53 12.30 9.71 -24.39
C SER A 53 12.61 8.82 -23.19
N ALA A 54 13.88 8.45 -22.97
CA ALA A 54 14.29 7.67 -21.81
C ALA A 54 14.06 8.43 -20.49
N VAL A 55 14.36 9.73 -20.47
CA VAL A 55 14.08 10.59 -19.30
C VAL A 55 12.59 10.72 -19.06
N ALA A 56 11.79 10.96 -20.10
CA ALA A 56 10.33 11.05 -19.98
C ALA A 56 9.73 9.74 -19.46
N PHE A 57 10.17 8.61 -20.00
CA PHE A 57 9.76 7.28 -19.53
C PHE A 57 10.14 7.05 -18.07
N TRP A 58 11.34 7.47 -17.64
CA TRP A 58 11.75 7.36 -16.24
C TRP A 58 10.86 8.17 -15.29
N LEU A 59 10.51 9.40 -15.67
CA LEU A 59 9.60 10.24 -14.90
C LEU A 59 8.20 9.62 -14.80
N GLU A 60 7.65 9.17 -15.94
CA GLU A 60 6.35 8.51 -16.01
C GLU A 60 6.35 7.19 -15.22
N TYR A 61 7.43 6.40 -15.29
CA TYR A 61 7.59 5.19 -14.49
C TYR A 61 7.55 5.47 -12.98
N ARG A 62 8.18 6.56 -12.53
CA ARG A 62 8.16 6.97 -11.11
C ARG A 62 6.75 7.37 -10.67
N GLU A 63 6.04 8.14 -11.49
CA GLU A 63 4.66 8.55 -11.19
C GLU A 63 3.71 7.35 -11.19
N ASN A 64 3.83 6.46 -12.16
CA ASN A 64 3.06 5.22 -12.23
C ASN A 64 3.29 4.32 -11.02
N LYS A 65 4.54 4.22 -10.53
CA LYS A 65 4.84 3.49 -9.30
C LYS A 65 4.08 4.06 -8.09
N LEU A 66 4.11 5.38 -7.92
CA LEU A 66 3.39 6.05 -6.83
C LEU A 66 1.88 5.88 -6.93
N LEU A 67 1.31 5.97 -8.14
CA LEU A 67 -0.11 5.74 -8.38
C LEU A 67 -0.52 4.30 -8.04
N ASN A 68 0.30 3.32 -8.45
CA ASN A 68 0.07 1.92 -8.14
C ASN A 68 0.13 1.64 -6.63
N GLU A 69 1.08 2.25 -5.91
CA GLU A 69 1.17 2.15 -4.44
C GLU A 69 -0.07 2.75 -3.77
N ALA A 70 -0.53 3.93 -4.20
CA ALA A 70 -1.74 4.56 -3.66
C ALA A 70 -3.02 3.75 -3.94
N GLN A 71 -3.14 3.19 -5.14
CA GLN A 71 -4.24 2.30 -5.49
C GLN A 71 -4.21 1.03 -4.63
N PHE A 72 -3.04 0.44 -4.44
CA PHE A 72 -2.87 -0.73 -3.58
C PHE A 72 -3.29 -0.46 -2.13
N ILE A 73 -2.87 0.66 -1.52
CA ILE A 73 -3.31 1.06 -0.17
C ILE A 73 -4.84 1.19 -0.11
N THR A 74 -5.43 1.81 -1.13
CA THR A 74 -6.89 2.00 -1.22
C THR A 74 -7.61 0.66 -1.29
N GLU A 75 -7.11 -0.27 -2.10
CA GLU A 75 -7.64 -1.62 -2.23
C GLU A 75 -7.52 -2.42 -0.93
N LEU A 76 -6.37 -2.35 -0.25
CA LEU A 76 -6.19 -2.97 1.08
C LEU A 76 -7.21 -2.45 2.10
N ASN A 77 -7.35 -1.13 2.19
CA ASN A 77 -8.31 -0.53 3.12
C ASN A 77 -9.75 -0.93 2.75
N GLN A 78 -10.09 -0.94 1.45
CA GLN A 78 -11.41 -1.33 1.00
C GLN A 78 -11.71 -2.80 1.30
N GLN A 79 -10.74 -3.70 1.10
CA GLN A 79 -10.88 -5.13 1.47
C GLN A 79 -11.14 -5.30 2.96
N PHE A 80 -10.49 -4.48 3.78
CA PHE A 80 -10.69 -4.50 5.22
C PHE A 80 -12.07 -3.96 5.63
N VAL A 81 -12.38 -2.72 5.23
CA VAL A 81 -13.60 -1.99 5.64
C VAL A 81 -14.87 -2.64 5.08
N SER A 82 -14.80 -3.24 3.89
CA SER A 82 -15.95 -3.97 3.30
C SER A 82 -16.21 -5.32 3.97
N ASN A 83 -15.26 -5.84 4.75
CA ASN A 83 -15.39 -7.12 5.43
C ASN A 83 -15.78 -6.90 6.90
N GLU A 84 -17.09 -6.89 7.16
CA GLU A 84 -17.67 -6.72 8.50
C GLU A 84 -17.04 -7.64 9.56
N LYS A 85 -16.66 -8.87 9.17
CA LYS A 85 -16.04 -9.83 10.08
C LYS A 85 -14.64 -9.40 10.50
N MET A 86 -13.83 -8.88 9.57
CA MET A 86 -12.48 -8.38 9.90
C MET A 86 -12.53 -7.16 10.81
N TYR A 87 -13.42 -6.22 10.49
CA TYR A 87 -13.68 -5.06 11.35
C TYR A 87 -14.14 -5.46 12.76
N THR A 88 -15.03 -6.46 12.85
CA THR A 88 -15.52 -6.95 14.16
C THR A 88 -14.38 -7.55 14.99
N ILE A 89 -13.47 -8.31 14.38
CA ILE A 89 -12.29 -8.83 15.07
C ILE A 89 -11.40 -7.69 15.58
N GLU A 90 -11.08 -6.70 14.74
CA GLU A 90 -10.28 -5.54 15.16
C GLU A 90 -10.92 -4.82 16.36
N TRP A 91 -12.23 -4.57 16.29
CA TRP A 91 -12.96 -3.92 17.38
C TRP A 91 -12.94 -4.73 18.68
N GLU A 92 -13.02 -6.06 18.61
CA GLU A 92 -12.93 -6.93 19.79
C GLU A 92 -11.54 -6.95 20.41
N LEU A 93 -10.50 -6.96 19.56
CA LEU A 93 -9.11 -6.85 20.01
C LEU A 93 -8.85 -5.48 20.67
N GLU A 94 -9.41 -4.41 20.12
CA GLU A 94 -9.34 -3.06 20.68
C GLU A 94 -10.06 -2.94 22.01
N LYS A 95 -11.27 -3.47 22.12
CA LYS A 95 -12.01 -3.50 23.38
C LYS A 95 -11.22 -4.27 24.45
N PHE A 96 -10.64 -5.41 24.10
CA PHE A 96 -9.82 -6.20 25.01
C PHE A 96 -8.58 -5.41 25.46
N TYR A 97 -7.86 -4.81 24.51
CA TYR A 97 -6.66 -4.01 24.79
C TYR A 97 -6.97 -2.80 25.67
N ASN A 98 -8.03 -2.04 25.37
CA ASN A 98 -8.40 -0.86 26.15
C ASN A 98 -8.77 -1.22 27.60
N LYS A 99 -9.49 -2.32 27.82
CA LYS A 99 -9.75 -2.84 29.17
C LYS A 99 -8.45 -3.19 29.90
N HIS A 100 -7.52 -3.86 29.23
CA HIS A 100 -6.21 -4.18 29.80
C HIS A 100 -5.43 -2.93 30.19
N ARG A 101 -5.32 -1.97 29.26
CA ARG A 101 -4.62 -0.70 29.45
C ARG A 101 -5.17 0.10 30.63
N ASN A 102 -6.49 0.10 30.83
CA ASN A 102 -7.15 0.83 31.91
C ASN A 102 -7.12 0.07 33.25
N GLY A 103 -6.56 -1.14 33.31
CA GLY A 103 -6.59 -1.98 34.51
C GLY A 103 -7.97 -2.53 34.84
N GLU A 104 -8.89 -2.53 33.88
CA GLU A 104 -10.28 -2.98 34.00
C GLU A 104 -10.49 -4.42 33.50
N LEU A 105 -9.43 -5.07 33.02
CA LEU A 105 -9.51 -6.43 32.49
C LEU A 105 -9.64 -7.44 33.64
N SER A 106 -10.82 -8.05 33.74
CA SER A 106 -11.08 -9.13 34.69
C SER A 106 -10.64 -10.49 34.14
N GLU A 107 -10.39 -11.47 35.03
CA GLU A 107 -10.16 -12.87 34.63
C GLU A 107 -11.36 -13.46 33.86
N GLU A 108 -12.57 -12.99 34.19
CA GLU A 108 -13.80 -13.36 33.48
C GLU A 108 -13.79 -12.83 32.04
N ASP A 109 -13.32 -11.60 31.80
CA ASP A 109 -13.18 -11.04 30.45
C ASP A 109 -12.21 -11.86 29.59
N ILE A 110 -11.07 -12.27 30.16
CA ILE A 110 -10.08 -13.12 29.49
C ILE A 110 -10.72 -14.47 29.15
N THR A 111 -11.41 -15.08 30.12
CA THR A 111 -12.06 -16.37 29.95
C THR A 111 -13.16 -16.30 28.88
N ASN A 112 -13.98 -15.24 28.89
CA ASN A 112 -15.05 -15.04 27.91
C ASN A 112 -14.50 -14.79 26.51
N PHE A 113 -13.44 -14.00 26.38
CA PHE A 113 -12.75 -13.78 25.10
C PHE A 113 -12.21 -15.10 24.55
N LYS A 114 -11.44 -15.84 25.37
CA LYS A 114 -10.93 -17.17 24.97
C LYS A 114 -12.05 -18.13 24.62
N LYS A 115 -13.11 -18.19 25.42
CA LYS A 115 -14.26 -19.07 25.17
C LYS A 115 -14.92 -18.76 23.83
N LYS A 116 -15.11 -17.48 23.52
CA LYS A 116 -15.67 -17.04 22.25
C LYS A 116 -14.83 -17.53 21.07
N PHE A 117 -13.52 -17.35 21.11
CA PHE A 117 -12.64 -17.74 20.01
C PHE A 117 -12.22 -19.21 20.00
N ASN A 118 -12.38 -19.95 21.10
CA ASN A 118 -12.01 -21.36 21.19
C ASN A 118 -13.21 -22.30 20.96
N ILE A 119 -14.40 -21.93 21.46
CA ILE A 119 -15.61 -22.79 21.39
C ILE A 119 -16.48 -22.44 20.17
N GLU A 120 -16.59 -21.18 19.79
CA GLU A 120 -17.38 -20.79 18.63
C GLU A 120 -16.53 -20.88 17.36
N GLN A 121 -16.60 -22.01 16.65
CA GLN A 121 -15.83 -22.27 15.44
C GLN A 121 -15.90 -21.14 14.40
N LYS A 122 -17.04 -20.43 14.30
CA LYS A 122 -17.19 -19.28 13.39
C LYS A 122 -16.35 -18.08 13.84
N SER A 123 -16.35 -17.77 15.13
CA SER A 123 -15.58 -16.67 15.71
C SER A 123 -14.08 -16.94 15.59
N ARG A 124 -13.64 -18.19 15.85
CA ARG A 124 -12.26 -18.63 15.59
C ARG A 124 -11.85 -18.44 14.13
N GLN A 125 -12.69 -18.89 13.20
CA GLN A 125 -12.40 -18.76 11.77
C GLN A 125 -12.26 -17.28 11.34
N HIS A 126 -13.03 -16.37 11.95
CA HIS A 126 -12.91 -14.94 11.67
C HIS A 126 -11.59 -14.36 12.17
N LEU A 127 -11.13 -14.76 13.36
CA LEU A 127 -9.80 -14.42 13.88
C LEU A 127 -8.69 -14.96 12.97
N VAL A 128 -8.76 -16.25 12.59
CA VAL A 128 -7.80 -16.86 11.67
C VAL A 128 -7.77 -16.11 10.33
N ASN A 129 -8.92 -15.78 9.76
CA ASN A 129 -8.98 -15.02 8.50
C ASN A 129 -8.36 -13.62 8.64
N TYR A 130 -8.54 -12.97 9.79
CA TYR A 130 -7.91 -11.68 10.09
C TYR A 130 -6.38 -11.82 10.14
N LEU A 131 -5.86 -12.83 10.85
CA LEU A 131 -4.42 -13.09 10.94
C LEU A 131 -3.82 -13.50 9.59
N VAL A 132 -4.51 -14.32 8.80
CA VAL A 132 -4.09 -14.70 7.44
C VAL A 132 -4.03 -13.48 6.51
N HIS A 133 -4.96 -12.53 6.68
CA HIS A 133 -4.90 -11.28 5.94
C HIS A 133 -3.65 -10.46 6.29
N LEU A 134 -3.31 -10.36 7.59
CA LEU A 134 -2.06 -9.73 8.02
C LEU A 134 -0.84 -10.48 7.46
N GLU A 135 -0.78 -11.80 7.58
CA GLU A 135 0.31 -12.63 7.04
C GLU A 135 0.49 -12.42 5.52
N GLY A 136 -0.62 -12.31 4.78
CA GLY A 136 -0.60 -12.03 3.34
C GLY A 136 0.04 -10.68 3.01
N ILE A 137 -0.28 -9.63 3.78
CA ILE A 137 0.35 -8.31 3.64
C ILE A 137 1.83 -8.39 4.01
N ALA A 138 2.18 -9.12 5.08
CA ALA A 138 3.56 -9.28 5.52
C ALA A 138 4.43 -9.94 4.43
N ALA A 139 3.90 -10.94 3.73
CA ALA A 139 4.58 -11.57 2.60
C ALA A 139 4.89 -10.57 1.47
N LEU A 140 3.99 -9.62 1.20
CA LEU A 140 4.22 -8.58 0.18
C LEU A 140 5.35 -7.62 0.58
N VAL A 141 5.41 -7.24 1.86
CA VAL A 141 6.50 -6.40 2.39
C VAL A 141 7.83 -7.15 2.34
N LYS A 142 7.88 -8.39 2.84
CA LYS A 142 9.11 -9.21 2.88
C LYS A 142 9.69 -9.46 1.48
N ASN A 143 8.82 -9.68 0.50
CA ASN A 143 9.23 -9.85 -0.90
C ASN A 143 9.57 -8.54 -1.61
N LYS A 144 9.59 -7.40 -0.90
CA LYS A 144 9.87 -6.06 -1.43
C LYS A 144 8.94 -5.64 -2.56
N VAL A 145 7.72 -6.18 -2.58
CA VAL A 145 6.66 -5.77 -3.50
C VAL A 145 6.14 -4.40 -3.07
N ILE A 146 6.01 -4.21 -1.76
CA ILE A 146 5.62 -2.94 -1.12
C ILE A 146 6.62 -2.58 -0.03
N GLN A 147 6.77 -1.29 0.26
CA GLN A 147 7.60 -0.84 1.37
C GLN A 147 6.78 -0.83 2.66
N ILE A 148 7.40 -1.17 3.79
CA ILE A 148 6.74 -1.11 5.11
C ILE A 148 6.19 0.30 5.40
N ARG A 149 6.93 1.34 4.98
CA ARG A 149 6.51 2.75 5.09
C ARG A 149 5.22 3.06 4.32
N THR A 150 4.94 2.34 3.23
CA THR A 150 3.73 2.53 2.41
C THR A 150 2.47 2.09 3.16
N ILE A 151 2.58 1.11 4.05
CA ILE A 151 1.44 0.55 4.81
C ILE A 151 1.40 1.00 6.27
N ASP A 152 2.38 1.79 6.71
CA ASP A 152 2.60 2.13 8.12
C ASP A 152 1.37 2.77 8.77
N ASP A 153 0.86 3.85 8.19
CA ASP A 153 -0.28 4.60 8.72
C ASP A 153 -1.58 3.78 8.80
N LEU A 154 -1.70 2.76 7.94
CA LEU A 154 -2.93 1.98 7.81
C LEU A 154 -2.88 0.66 8.56
N MET A 155 -1.71 0.00 8.61
CA MET A 155 -1.58 -1.38 9.04
C MET A 155 -0.81 -1.55 10.34
N SER A 156 0.09 -0.63 10.71
CA SER A 156 0.92 -0.78 11.91
C SER A 156 0.07 -1.13 13.14
N TYR A 157 -0.94 -0.31 13.45
CA TYR A 157 -1.87 -0.52 14.57
C TYR A 157 -2.48 -1.92 14.61
N ARG A 158 -2.88 -2.46 13.45
CA ARG A 158 -3.50 -3.79 13.33
C ARG A 158 -2.54 -4.92 13.67
N TYR A 159 -1.27 -4.78 13.30
CA TYR A 159 -0.26 -5.76 13.72
C TYR A 159 0.07 -5.62 15.20
N PHE A 160 0.24 -4.40 15.70
CA PHE A 160 0.50 -4.18 17.13
C PHE A 160 -0.60 -4.75 18.01
N ILE A 161 -1.87 -4.55 17.63
CA ILE A 161 -2.99 -5.06 18.42
C ILE A 161 -3.16 -6.57 18.33
N ALA A 162 -2.87 -7.17 17.18
CA ALA A 162 -2.96 -8.62 17.00
C ALA A 162 -1.82 -9.34 17.71
N VAL A 163 -0.58 -8.92 17.45
CA VAL A 163 0.64 -9.61 17.92
C VAL A 163 0.83 -9.44 19.42
N ASN A 164 0.47 -8.30 20.00
CA ASN A 164 0.57 -8.10 21.45
C ASN A 164 -0.64 -8.63 22.22
N ASN A 165 -1.71 -9.12 21.59
CA ASN A 165 -2.87 -9.62 22.34
C ASN A 165 -2.58 -11.02 22.94
N PRO A 166 -2.68 -11.21 24.27
CA PRO A 166 -2.29 -12.46 24.93
C PRO A 166 -3.21 -13.62 24.57
N ALA A 167 -4.50 -13.35 24.36
CA ALA A 167 -5.45 -14.39 23.98
C ALA A 167 -5.20 -14.83 22.54
N VAL A 168 -4.83 -13.91 21.64
CA VAL A 168 -4.43 -14.25 20.27
C VAL A 168 -3.10 -14.99 20.25
N GLN A 169 -2.13 -14.58 21.09
CA GLN A 169 -0.87 -15.31 21.26
C GLN A 169 -1.12 -16.75 21.71
N GLU A 170 -1.94 -16.96 22.74
CA GLU A 170 -2.22 -18.31 23.27
C GLU A 170 -3.04 -19.17 22.30
N LEU A 171 -4.03 -18.60 21.61
CA LEU A 171 -4.93 -19.37 20.74
C LEU A 171 -4.34 -19.68 19.36
N GLU A 172 -3.51 -18.79 18.81
CA GLU A 172 -3.04 -18.90 17.42
C GLU A 172 -1.53 -18.65 17.28
N LEU A 173 -0.98 -17.51 17.73
CA LEU A 173 0.39 -17.14 17.34
C LEU A 173 1.48 -18.02 17.97
N ASN A 174 1.29 -18.48 19.22
CA ASN A 174 2.24 -19.36 19.90
C ASN A 174 1.98 -20.84 19.61
N GLU A 175 0.72 -21.20 19.31
CA GLU A 175 0.34 -22.57 18.93
C GLU A 175 0.82 -22.88 17.49
N TYR A 176 0.72 -21.90 16.59
CA TYR A 176 1.04 -22.01 15.17
C TYR A 176 2.05 -20.94 14.69
N PRO A 177 3.24 -20.81 15.32
CA PRO A 177 4.17 -19.72 15.05
C PRO A 177 4.69 -19.72 13.60
N GLU A 178 4.88 -20.90 13.02
CA GLU A 178 5.35 -21.04 11.62
C GLU A 178 4.36 -20.48 10.60
N TYR A 179 3.06 -20.46 10.92
CA TYR A 179 2.02 -19.92 10.03
C TYR A 179 1.96 -18.39 10.05
N TYR A 180 2.46 -17.76 11.11
CA TYR A 180 2.33 -16.32 11.36
C TYR A 180 3.69 -15.62 11.48
N LYS A 181 4.74 -16.23 10.91
CA LYS A 181 6.09 -15.66 10.91
C LYS A 181 6.15 -14.31 10.18
N GLY A 182 5.32 -14.09 9.17
CA GLY A 182 5.07 -12.78 8.55
C GLY A 182 4.72 -11.72 9.57
N CYS A 183 3.70 -12.00 10.38
CA CYS A 183 3.23 -11.10 11.43
C CYS A 183 4.33 -10.70 12.42
N PHE A 184 5.13 -11.65 12.90
CA PHE A 184 6.22 -11.37 13.85
C PHE A 184 7.36 -10.56 13.22
N ASP A 185 7.89 -10.99 12.07
CA ASP A 185 9.02 -10.30 11.44
C ASP A 185 8.66 -8.84 11.08
N ILE A 186 7.43 -8.60 10.60
CA ILE A 186 6.97 -7.24 10.27
C ILE A 186 6.73 -6.40 11.53
N TYR A 187 6.21 -7.01 12.60
CA TYR A 187 6.12 -6.37 13.90
C TYR A 187 7.51 -5.93 14.40
N ASP A 188 8.51 -6.82 14.32
CA ASP A 188 9.89 -6.54 14.75
C ASP A 188 10.53 -5.44 13.90
N ASP A 189 10.30 -5.44 12.59
CA ASP A 189 10.75 -4.38 11.68
C ASP A 189 10.16 -3.03 12.08
N TRP A 190 8.85 -2.97 12.40
CA TRP A 190 8.22 -1.75 12.88
C TRP A 190 8.75 -1.28 14.23
N VAL A 191 8.88 -2.19 15.20
CA VAL A 191 9.46 -1.88 16.51
C VAL A 191 10.85 -1.28 16.34
N LYS A 192 11.69 -1.88 15.50
CA LYS A 192 13.03 -1.36 15.20
C LYS A 192 12.99 0.03 14.60
N ILE A 193 12.13 0.27 13.59
CA ILE A 193 11.99 1.58 12.94
C ILE A 193 11.55 2.66 13.94
N LEU A 194 10.61 2.34 14.84
CA LEU A 194 10.12 3.28 15.85
C LEU A 194 11.19 3.60 16.90
N LEU A 195 11.91 2.58 17.38
CA LEU A 195 13.01 2.76 18.32
C LEU A 195 14.18 3.56 17.73
N GLU A 196 14.50 3.37 16.45
CA GLU A 196 15.49 4.18 15.72
C GLU A 196 15.09 5.65 15.62
N GLN A 197 13.79 5.97 15.74
CA GLN A 197 13.24 7.32 15.71
C GLN A 197 12.96 7.89 17.11
N ASP A 198 13.39 7.20 18.19
CA ASP A 198 13.08 7.57 19.57
C ASP A 198 11.57 7.64 19.85
N ILE A 199 10.78 6.81 19.15
CA ILE A 199 9.33 6.66 19.32
C ILE A 199 9.06 5.36 20.07
N THR A 200 8.31 5.44 21.17
CA THR A 200 7.86 4.25 21.90
C THR A 200 6.88 3.45 21.04
N PRO A 201 7.14 2.16 20.76
CA PRO A 201 6.20 1.36 19.97
C PRO A 201 4.84 1.26 20.68
N PRO A 202 3.73 1.40 19.95
CA PRO A 202 2.40 1.32 20.55
C PRO A 202 2.17 -0.07 21.11
N MET A 203 1.47 -0.16 22.24
CA MET A 203 1.12 -1.43 22.90
C MET A 203 2.34 -2.28 23.32
N HIS A 204 3.55 -1.70 23.33
CA HIS A 204 4.78 -2.39 23.75
C HIS A 204 4.84 -2.65 25.26
N GLU A 205 4.07 -1.89 26.03
CA GLU A 205 3.95 -2.00 27.49
C GLU A 205 3.17 -3.25 27.92
N SER A 206 2.37 -3.82 27.01
CA SER A 206 1.40 -4.86 27.35
C SER A 206 1.84 -6.21 26.79
N PHE A 207 1.98 -7.17 27.69
CA PHE A 207 2.09 -8.62 27.42
C PHE A 207 3.49 -9.17 27.12
N LYS A 208 4.46 -8.88 28.00
CA LYS A 208 5.42 -9.92 28.36
C LYS A 208 4.67 -11.00 29.15
N LEU A 209 4.18 -12.05 28.49
CA LEU A 209 3.89 -13.29 29.20
C LEU A 209 5.24 -13.78 29.77
N LYS A 210 5.31 -13.81 31.10
CA LYS A 210 6.41 -14.46 31.81
C LYS A 210 6.42 -15.95 31.52
#